data_AF-A0A348Z1H1-F1
#
_entry.id   AF-A0A348Z1H1-F1
#
_cell.length_a   1.000
_cell.length_b   1.000
_cell.length_c   1.000
_cell.angle_alpha   90.00
_cell.angle_beta   90.00
_cell.angle_gamma   90.00
#
_symmetry.space_group_name_H-M   'P 1'
#
loop_
_entity.id
_entity.type
_entity.pdbx_description
1 polymer ?
#
loop_
_entity_poly.entity_id
_entity_poly.type
_entity_poly.pdbx_seq_one_letter_code
_entity_poly.pdbx_strand_id
1 'polypeptide(L)'
;MSFNKKSLEDINVKGKKVLVRCDFNVPIVEGKITDENRLLGAIPTIEYLVNNNAKVILCSHLGKPKGEPKPELSLSPVAARLSELLNKKIIFAADDNVVGDKAKSAISDMNDGDIVLLQNTRFRKEETKNEESYSKELASL
;
A
#
# COMPACT_ATOMS: atom_id res chain seq x y z
N MET A 1 -2.35 12.73 22.30
CA MET A 1 -0.87 12.84 22.35
C MET A 1 -0.46 13.71 21.18
N SER A 2 0.30 14.79 21.41
CA SER A 2 0.92 15.57 20.33
C SER A 2 2.39 15.15 20.25
N PHE A 3 2.77 14.52 19.15
CA PHE A 3 4.16 14.19 18.87
C PHE A 3 4.77 15.31 18.02
N ASN A 4 6.02 15.70 18.28
CA ASN A 4 6.73 16.66 17.44
C ASN A 4 7.16 16.00 16.11
N LYS A 5 6.19 15.82 15.21
CA LYS A 5 6.35 15.22 13.89
C LYS A 5 5.60 16.08 12.88
N LYS A 6 6.14 16.16 11.66
CA LYS A 6 5.36 16.68 10.53
C LYS A 6 4.25 15.69 10.19
N SER A 7 3.11 16.24 9.81
CA SER A 7 1.92 15.56 9.35
C SER A 7 1.72 15.76 7.85
N LEU A 8 0.69 15.13 7.29
CA LEU A 8 0.30 15.33 5.89
C LEU A 8 -0.15 16.77 5.60
N GLU A 9 -0.68 17.46 6.61
CA GLU A 9 -1.14 18.85 6.52
C GLU A 9 0.03 19.84 6.42
N ASP A 10 1.25 19.42 6.79
CA ASP A 10 2.45 20.25 6.76
C ASP A 10 3.19 20.22 5.39
N ILE A 11 2.67 19.46 4.42
CA ILE A 11 3.34 19.23 3.12
C ILE A 11 2.37 19.37 1.94
N ASN A 12 2.84 19.95 0.84
CA ASN A 12 2.08 19.94 -0.41
C ASN A 12 2.28 18.59 -1.12
N VAL A 13 1.18 17.85 -1.28
CA VAL A 13 1.15 16.51 -1.91
C VAL A 13 0.62 16.51 -3.35
N LYS A 14 0.11 17.65 -3.85
CA LYS A 14 -0.49 17.75 -5.19
C LYS A 14 0.51 17.34 -6.29
N GLY A 15 0.10 16.41 -7.15
CA GLY A 15 0.90 15.88 -8.25
C GLY A 15 2.08 15.01 -7.83
N LYS A 16 2.27 14.76 -6.52
CA LYS A 16 3.38 13.96 -6.01
C LYS A 16 2.99 12.50 -5.86
N LYS A 17 3.97 11.61 -6.07
CA LYS A 17 3.91 10.22 -5.63
C LYS A 17 4.09 10.17 -4.12
N VAL A 18 3.14 9.53 -3.43
CA VAL A 18 3.16 9.40 -1.97
C VAL A 18 3.10 7.93 -1.62
N LEU A 19 4.23 7.38 -1.15
CA LEU A 19 4.29 6.04 -0.58
C LEU A 19 3.72 6.06 0.84
N VAL A 20 2.62 5.36 1.05
CA VAL A 20 1.91 5.29 2.33
C VAL A 20 2.04 3.88 2.89
N ARG A 21 2.72 3.76 4.03
CA ARG A 21 2.80 2.52 4.79
C ARG A 21 1.57 2.38 5.68
N CYS A 22 0.67 1.47 5.31
CA CYS A 22 -0.54 1.17 6.07
C CYS A 22 -0.41 -0.14 6.86
N ASP A 23 -1.29 -0.36 7.83
CA ASP A 23 -1.50 -1.66 8.45
C ASP A 23 -2.74 -2.31 7.84
N PHE A 24 -2.55 -3.21 6.87
CA PHE A 24 -3.60 -4.03 6.28
C PHE A 24 -3.44 -5.51 6.65
N ASN A 25 -2.78 -5.78 7.78
CA ASN A 25 -2.65 -7.14 8.28
C ASN A 25 -3.98 -7.56 8.96
N VAL A 26 -4.95 -7.93 8.13
CA VAL A 26 -6.30 -8.33 8.52
C VAL A 26 -6.49 -9.85 8.44
N PRO A 27 -7.37 -10.43 9.28
CA PRO A 27 -7.72 -11.84 9.15
C PRO A 27 -8.48 -12.08 7.84
N ILE A 28 -8.03 -13.09 7.09
CA ILE A 28 -8.68 -13.54 5.86
C ILE A 28 -9.09 -15.01 6.03
N VAL A 29 -10.36 -15.30 5.81
CA VAL A 29 -10.95 -16.64 5.83
C VAL A 29 -11.64 -16.87 4.49
N GLU A 30 -11.24 -17.91 3.76
CA GLU A 30 -11.80 -18.25 2.45
C GLU A 30 -11.78 -17.06 1.46
N GLY A 31 -10.71 -16.26 1.49
CA GLY A 31 -10.54 -15.09 0.62
C GLY A 31 -11.35 -13.85 1.05
N LYS A 32 -12.06 -13.90 2.18
CA LYS A 32 -12.85 -12.78 2.72
C LYS A 32 -12.20 -12.22 3.98
N ILE A 33 -12.20 -10.90 4.10
CA ILE A 33 -11.75 -10.17 5.28
C ILE A 33 -12.83 -10.28 6.36
N THR A 34 -12.47 -10.71 7.57
CA THR A 34 -13.44 -10.89 8.67
C THR A 34 -13.42 -9.75 9.69
N ASP A 35 -12.38 -8.91 9.69
CA ASP A 35 -12.28 -7.70 10.51
C ASP A 35 -11.69 -6.56 9.66
N GLU A 36 -12.46 -5.49 9.51
CA GLU A 36 -12.17 -4.35 8.64
C GLU A 36 -11.63 -3.14 9.39
N ASN A 37 -11.52 -3.19 10.72
CA ASN A 37 -11.13 -2.03 11.55
C ASN A 37 -9.82 -1.38 11.07
N ARG A 38 -8.87 -2.20 10.61
CA ARG A 38 -7.58 -1.73 10.08
C ARG A 38 -7.71 -1.02 8.74
N LEU A 39 -8.59 -1.50 7.85
CA LEU A 39 -8.87 -0.85 6.57
C LEU A 39 -9.57 0.49 6.83
N LEU A 40 -10.60 0.51 7.67
CA LEU A 40 -11.33 1.72 8.04
C LEU A 40 -10.42 2.78 8.66
N GLY A 41 -9.47 2.37 9.50
CA GLY A 41 -8.50 3.29 10.11
C GLY A 41 -7.56 3.99 9.11
N ALA A 42 -7.35 3.41 7.92
CA ALA A 42 -6.51 4.00 6.88
C ALA A 42 -7.28 4.93 5.93
N ILE A 43 -8.61 4.80 5.84
CA ILE A 43 -9.47 5.54 4.90
C ILE A 43 -9.24 7.06 4.97
N PRO A 44 -9.25 7.72 6.15
CA PRO A 44 -9.13 9.18 6.21
C PRO A 44 -7.83 9.71 5.59
N THR A 45 -6.72 8.98 5.77
CA THR A 45 -5.42 9.32 5.17
C THR A 45 -5.46 9.17 3.65
N ILE A 46 -6.06 8.10 3.15
CA ILE A 46 -6.14 7.83 1.71
C ILE A 46 -7.02 8.88 1.04
N GLU A 47 -8.20 9.16 1.61
CA GLU A 47 -9.12 10.19 1.11
C GLU A 47 -8.47 11.57 1.10
N TYR A 48 -7.75 11.95 2.17
CA TYR A 48 -7.02 13.22 2.21
C TYR A 48 -6.05 13.35 1.04
N LEU A 49 -5.23 12.34 0.78
CA LEU A 49 -4.22 12.37 -0.28
C LEU A 49 -4.88 12.43 -1.67
N VAL A 50 -5.92 11.64 -1.90
CA VAL A 50 -6.66 11.61 -3.17
C VAL A 50 -7.35 12.94 -3.42
N ASN A 51 -8.04 13.50 -2.42
CA ASN A 51 -8.73 14.79 -2.54
C ASN A 51 -7.76 15.96 -2.79
N ASN A 52 -6.50 15.80 -2.36
CA ASN A 52 -5.42 16.75 -2.64
C ASN A 52 -4.61 16.41 -3.90
N ASN A 53 -5.14 15.57 -4.80
CA ASN A 53 -4.55 15.21 -6.09
C ASN A 53 -3.14 14.60 -5.98
N ALA A 54 -2.88 13.82 -4.94
CA ALA A 54 -1.67 13.01 -4.85
C ALA A 54 -1.82 11.70 -5.65
N LYS A 55 -0.69 11.12 -6.05
CA LYS A 55 -0.61 9.76 -6.59
C LYS A 55 -0.30 8.81 -5.45
N VAL A 56 -1.29 8.08 -4.96
CA VAL A 56 -1.20 7.31 -3.71
C VAL A 56 -0.68 5.90 -3.96
N ILE A 57 0.47 5.56 -3.38
CA ILE A 57 1.09 4.23 -3.46
C ILE A 57 0.99 3.59 -2.08
N LEU A 58 0.07 2.66 -1.90
CA LEU A 58 -0.14 1.95 -0.64
C LEU A 58 0.80 0.75 -0.56
N CYS A 59 1.43 0.57 0.61
CA CYS A 59 2.18 -0.64 0.91
C CYS A 59 1.82 -1.16 2.30
N SER A 60 1.74 -2.48 2.43
CA SER A 60 1.50 -3.13 3.72
C SER A 60 2.05 -4.55 3.70
N HIS A 61 1.98 -5.19 4.87
CA HIS A 61 2.26 -6.61 4.99
C HIS A 61 0.99 -7.36 5.36
N LEU A 62 0.95 -8.65 5.02
CA LEU A 62 -0.09 -9.57 5.46
C LEU A 62 0.55 -10.84 5.98
N GLY A 63 0.26 -11.20 7.23
CA GLY A 63 0.79 -12.40 7.87
C GLY A 63 2.33 -12.46 7.89
N LYS A 64 2.86 -13.69 7.85
CA LYS A 64 4.30 -13.99 7.92
C LYS A 64 4.69 -14.96 6.79
N PRO A 65 4.85 -14.46 5.55
CA PRO A 65 5.23 -15.28 4.40
C PRO A 65 6.68 -15.80 4.43
N LYS A 66 7.52 -15.31 5.35
CA LYS A 66 8.95 -15.67 5.49
C LYS A 66 9.82 -15.36 4.25
N GLY A 67 9.45 -14.35 3.46
CA GLY A 67 10.24 -13.91 2.31
C GLY A 67 10.01 -14.73 1.04
N GLU A 68 8.89 -15.45 0.97
CA GLU A 68 8.45 -16.19 -0.21
C GLU A 68 7.02 -15.76 -0.60
N PRO A 69 6.72 -15.60 -1.89
CA PRO A 69 5.37 -15.31 -2.35
C PRO A 69 4.40 -16.44 -1.97
N LYS A 70 3.31 -16.06 -1.30
CA LYS A 70 2.25 -16.98 -0.86
C LYS A 70 0.90 -16.44 -1.29
N PRO A 71 0.20 -17.07 -2.25
CA PRO A 71 -1.08 -16.58 -2.75
C PRO A 71 -2.11 -16.29 -1.65
N GLU A 72 -2.14 -17.11 -0.60
CA GLU A 72 -3.02 -16.97 0.57
C GLU A 72 -2.68 -15.75 1.45
N LEU A 73 -1.48 -15.19 1.32
CA LEU A 73 -1.03 -13.97 1.99
C LEU A 73 -0.89 -12.80 1.00
N SER A 74 -1.54 -12.87 -0.17
CA SER A 74 -1.59 -11.75 -1.09
C SER A 74 -2.51 -10.63 -0.58
N LEU A 75 -2.18 -9.38 -0.92
CA LEU A 75 -3.03 -8.21 -0.67
C LEU A 75 -4.15 -8.02 -1.70
N SER A 76 -4.31 -8.92 -2.68
CA SER A 76 -5.39 -8.82 -3.68
C SER A 76 -6.79 -8.69 -3.07
N PRO A 77 -7.19 -9.45 -2.02
CA PRO A 77 -8.50 -9.29 -1.38
C PRO A 77 -8.64 -7.93 -0.68
N VAL A 78 -7.55 -7.40 -0.13
CA VAL A 78 -7.49 -6.07 0.49
C VAL A 78 -7.70 -4.99 -0.56
N ALA A 79 -7.10 -5.12 -1.75
CA ALA A 79 -7.29 -4.18 -2.85
C ALA A 79 -8.76 -4.08 -3.26
N ALA A 80 -9.42 -5.24 -3.44
CA ALA A 80 -10.83 -5.30 -3.78
C ALA A 80 -11.69 -4.63 -2.70
N ARG A 81 -11.45 -4.96 -1.43
CA ARG A 81 -12.26 -4.42 -0.33
C ARG A 81 -12.05 -2.91 -0.12
N LEU A 82 -10.82 -2.43 -0.21
CA LEU A 82 -10.54 -0.99 -0.15
C LEU A 82 -11.20 -0.24 -1.31
N SER A 83 -11.28 -0.87 -2.50
CA SER A 83 -11.95 -0.28 -3.66
C SER A 83 -13.44 -0.06 -3.40
N GLU A 84 -14.10 -1.04 -2.78
CA GLU A 84 -15.50 -0.94 -2.34
C GLU A 84 -15.69 0.14 -1.27
N LEU A 85 -14.82 0.16 -0.24
CA LEU A 85 -14.92 1.10 0.88
C LEU A 85 -14.73 2.57 0.45
N LEU A 86 -13.81 2.82 -0.48
CA LEU A 86 -13.51 4.16 -0.99
C LEU A 86 -14.38 4.57 -2.18
N ASN A 87 -15.22 3.66 -2.70
CA ASN A 87 -15.95 3.83 -3.94
C ASN A 87 -15.06 4.35 -5.09
N LYS A 88 -13.82 3.83 -5.15
CA LYS A 88 -12.78 4.24 -6.09
C LYS A 88 -12.02 3.02 -6.58
N LYS A 89 -11.60 3.04 -7.83
CA LYS A 89 -10.76 1.98 -8.40
C LYS A 89 -9.39 2.00 -7.72
N ILE A 90 -8.96 0.84 -7.23
CA ILE A 90 -7.59 0.62 -6.75
C ILE A 90 -6.88 -0.29 -7.74
N ILE A 91 -5.71 0.13 -8.20
CA ILE A 91 -4.86 -0.67 -9.07
C ILE A 91 -4.00 -1.57 -8.18
N PHE A 92 -4.22 -2.86 -8.24
CA PHE A 92 -3.39 -3.82 -7.52
C PHE A 92 -2.16 -4.17 -8.36
N ALA A 93 -0.97 -3.82 -7.87
CA ALA A 93 0.30 -4.21 -8.47
C ALA A 93 0.63 -5.65 -8.05
N ALA A 94 0.11 -6.62 -8.81
CA ALA A 94 0.37 -8.05 -8.63
C ALA A 94 1.80 -8.42 -9.05
N ASP A 95 2.76 -8.01 -8.22
CA ASP A 95 4.19 -8.19 -8.40
C ASP A 95 4.79 -8.88 -7.17
N ASP A 96 5.21 -10.13 -7.32
CA ASP A 96 5.78 -10.91 -6.22
C ASP A 96 7.13 -10.35 -5.74
N ASN A 97 7.81 -9.56 -6.58
CA ASN A 97 9.02 -8.84 -6.20
C ASN A 97 8.70 -7.50 -5.49
N VAL A 98 7.42 -7.12 -5.36
CA VAL A 98 6.85 -5.91 -4.74
C VAL A 98 7.21 -4.59 -5.45
N VAL A 99 8.44 -4.49 -5.97
CA VAL A 99 9.05 -3.33 -6.62
C VAL A 99 9.63 -3.68 -7.99
N GLY A 100 9.13 -4.75 -8.61
CA GLY A 100 9.50 -5.15 -9.96
C GLY A 100 8.82 -4.31 -11.05
N ASP A 101 8.90 -4.78 -12.28
CA ASP A 101 8.45 -4.02 -13.45
C ASP A 101 6.94 -3.77 -13.43
N LYS A 102 6.14 -4.72 -12.93
CA LYS A 102 4.68 -4.55 -12.83
C LYS A 102 4.32 -3.42 -11.86
N ALA A 103 5.00 -3.35 -10.71
CA ALA A 103 4.82 -2.27 -9.76
C ALA A 103 5.24 -0.92 -10.35
N LYS A 104 6.42 -0.87 -11.00
CA LYS A 104 6.94 0.36 -11.63
C LYS A 104 6.06 0.85 -12.78
N SER A 105 5.55 -0.05 -13.61
CA SER A 105 4.61 0.28 -14.69
C SER A 105 3.30 0.83 -14.12
N ALA A 106 2.69 0.13 -13.16
CA ALA A 106 1.46 0.59 -12.52
C ALA A 106 1.60 2.00 -11.91
N ILE A 107 2.76 2.32 -11.36
CA ILE A 107 3.04 3.63 -10.75
C ILE A 107 3.38 4.70 -11.78
N SER A 108 4.05 4.34 -12.88
CA SER A 108 4.35 5.24 -13.99
C SER A 108 3.08 5.68 -14.71
N ASP A 109 2.09 4.79 -14.80
CA ASP A 109 0.81 5.04 -15.47
C ASP A 109 -0.20 5.80 -14.58
N MET A 110 0.18 6.18 -13.35
CA MET A 110 -0.72 6.89 -12.42
C MET A 110 -1.01 8.32 -12.86
N ASN A 111 -2.29 8.66 -12.83
CA ASN A 111 -2.80 10.02 -12.86
C ASN A 111 -2.95 10.58 -11.44
N ASP A 112 -3.09 11.89 -11.33
CA ASP A 112 -3.35 12.54 -10.05
C ASP A 112 -4.68 12.05 -9.45
N GLY A 113 -4.66 11.62 -8.19
CA GLY A 113 -5.80 11.01 -7.50
C GLY A 113 -5.92 9.49 -7.66
N ASP A 114 -5.05 8.85 -8.46
CA ASP A 114 -5.03 7.39 -8.57
C ASP A 114 -4.44 6.74 -7.31
N ILE A 115 -4.88 5.51 -7.05
CA ILE A 115 -4.44 4.69 -5.93
C ILE A 115 -3.89 3.36 -6.47
N VAL A 116 -2.64 3.07 -6.15
CA VAL A 116 -1.99 1.78 -6.39
C VAL A 116 -1.76 1.08 -5.05
N LEU A 117 -2.09 -0.21 -4.93
CA LEU A 117 -1.70 -1.05 -3.80
C LEU A 117 -0.62 -2.03 -4.25
N LEU A 118 0.54 -1.97 -3.61
CA LEU A 118 1.62 -2.93 -3.82
C LEU A 118 1.27 -4.31 -3.26
N GLN A 119 1.94 -5.34 -3.77
CA GLN A 119 1.93 -6.66 -3.18
C GLN A 119 2.49 -6.66 -1.74
N ASN A 120 2.21 -7.72 -0.99
CA ASN A 120 2.69 -7.93 0.37
C ASN A 120 4.20 -7.70 0.51
N THR A 121 4.60 -6.66 1.25
CA THR A 121 6.01 -6.28 1.37
C THR A 121 6.88 -7.37 1.99
N ARG A 122 6.30 -8.30 2.77
CA ARG A 122 7.05 -9.41 3.38
C ARG A 122 7.31 -10.58 2.41
N PHE A 123 6.83 -10.54 1.17
CA PHE A 123 7.29 -11.47 0.13
C PHE A 123 8.77 -11.27 -0.18
N ARG A 124 9.30 -10.07 0.09
CA ARG A 124 10.74 -9.79 0.11
C ARG A 124 11.29 -10.09 1.49
N LYS A 125 12.26 -11.01 1.59
CA LYS A 125 12.94 -11.35 2.86
C LYS A 125 13.66 -10.12 3.46
N GLU A 126 14.08 -9.23 2.58
CA GLU A 126 14.79 -7.98 2.85
C GLU A 126 13.99 -7.03 3.76
N GLU A 127 12.65 -7.06 3.66
CA GLU A 127 11.73 -6.26 4.46
C GLU A 127 11.92 -6.48 5.96
N THR A 128 12.02 -7.74 6.39
CA THR A 128 12.14 -8.07 7.83
C THR A 128 13.52 -7.80 8.40
N LYS A 129 14.51 -7.62 7.53
CA LYS A 129 15.90 -7.34 7.88
C LYS A 129 16.26 -5.86 7.76
N ASN A 130 15.32 -5.02 7.31
CA ASN A 130 15.54 -3.61 7.03
C ASN A 130 16.74 -3.40 6.10
N GLU A 131 16.84 -4.21 5.03
CA GLU A 131 17.97 -4.08 4.10
C GLU A 131 17.86 -2.76 3.31
N GLU A 132 18.99 -2.05 3.26
CA GLU A 132 19.06 -0.71 2.66
C GLU A 132 18.73 -0.74 1.16
N SER A 133 19.14 -1.79 0.45
CA SER A 133 18.84 -2.00 -0.97
C SER A 133 17.33 -1.97 -1.22
N TYR A 134 16.56 -2.70 -0.42
CA TYR A 134 15.11 -2.76 -0.59
C TYR A 134 14.42 -1.45 -0.20
N SER A 135 14.93 -0.76 0.82
CA SER A 135 14.47 0.58 1.18
C SER A 135 14.68 1.59 0.03
N LYS A 136 15.82 1.50 -0.66
CA LYS A 136 16.13 2.31 -1.85
C LYS A 136 15.22 1.96 -3.03
N GLU A 137 14.93 0.68 -3.25
CA GLU A 137 13.99 0.24 -4.30
C GLU A 137 12.57 0.79 -4.04
N LEU A 138 12.06 0.68 -2.81
CA LEU A 138 10.76 1.24 -2.44
C LEU A 138 10.71 2.77 -2.57
N ALA A 139 11.78 3.47 -2.19
CA ALA A 139 11.87 4.92 -2.30
C ALA A 139 11.98 5.41 -3.76
N SER A 140 12.36 4.53 -4.70
CA SER A 140 12.53 4.87 -6.12
C SER A 140 11.23 4.83 -6.95
N LEU A 141 10.13 4.36 -6.35
CA LEU A 141 8.83 4.19 -7.01
C LEU A 141 8.18 5.52 -7.42
#